data_AF-A0A6J5DEF9-F1
#
_entry.id   AF-A0A6J5DEF9-F1
#
_cell.length_a   1.000
_cell.length_b   1.000
_cell.length_c   1.000
_cell.angle_alpha   90.00
_cell.angle_beta   90.00
_cell.angle_gamma   90.00
#
_symmetry.space_group_name_H-M   'P 1'
#
loop_
_entity.id
_entity.type
_entity.pdbx_description
1 polymer ?
#
loop_
_entity_poly.entity_id
_entity_poly.type
_entity_poly.pdbx_seq_one_letter_code
_entity_poly.pdbx_strand_id
1 'polypeptide(L)'
;MNAQNQPAAAKKLTLKQRYGLMTRGLGWETTYASMDEVFPYDKFEGIKIHDWDKWEDPFRLTMDAYWKYQAEKERKLYAIIDAFSQNNGHLNVSDARYINAIKIFLTGVTPIEYNAHRGFAMVGRQLRGVGPRVACQMQAIDELRHCQTQVHTLSHYNKYFNGFHSWPQNFDRAWYLSVPKSFVNDAMTAGPFEFLTATSFSFEFVLTNLLFMPFMSGAAYNGDMATVTFGFSAQSDEARHMTLGLEVIKFMLEQDPDNVPIVQRWIDKWFWRGYRLLSLVAMMMDYMLPKRIMSWREAWEIYFEQSGGALFEDLSRYGIRMPKYWEQSVKEKHHISHQTWSLFYQYCWGAGVHAWMPQDDEMAWLSGQYPQSFDALYRPRFEQWKAGEQAGKRWFNTSLPCLCQTCQLPMVFTEPDDPTRLAHRESRYLGDAYHFCSDGCKDIFDHEPEKYVQARLPVHQILQGNAGGPGLEDVIRSAHIDPVADAGAFETSQDAQNWARWKQPDSPVVRAA
;
A
#
# COMPACT_ATOMS: atom_id res chain seq x y z
N MET A 1 -33.10 -47.98 -49.62
CA MET A 1 -32.18 -46.91 -50.06
C MET A 1 -31.92 -46.00 -48.86
N ASN A 2 -30.64 -45.79 -48.57
CA ASN A 2 -30.10 -45.22 -47.33
C ASN A 2 -30.46 -43.74 -47.17
N ALA A 3 -31.20 -43.40 -46.12
CA ALA A 3 -31.17 -42.05 -45.55
C ALA A 3 -29.95 -41.97 -44.62
N GLN A 4 -28.82 -41.54 -45.17
CA GLN A 4 -27.59 -41.29 -44.43
C GLN A 4 -27.83 -40.16 -43.42
N ASN A 5 -27.55 -40.45 -42.14
CA ASN A 5 -27.33 -39.48 -41.08
C ASN A 5 -26.31 -38.43 -41.54
N GLN A 6 -26.76 -37.22 -41.87
CA GLN A 6 -25.87 -36.08 -41.92
C GLN A 6 -25.40 -35.79 -40.48
N PRO A 7 -24.09 -35.72 -40.21
CA PRO A 7 -23.61 -35.31 -38.90
C PRO A 7 -24.08 -33.89 -38.61
N ALA A 8 -24.76 -33.70 -37.47
CA ALA A 8 -25.20 -32.40 -37.01
C ALA A 8 -24.03 -31.41 -37.00
N ALA A 9 -24.23 -30.20 -37.53
CA ALA A 9 -23.21 -29.17 -37.53
C ALA A 9 -22.71 -28.91 -36.10
N ALA A 10 -21.38 -28.96 -35.91
CA ALA A 10 -20.77 -28.75 -34.59
C ALA A 10 -21.20 -27.38 -34.04
N LYS A 11 -21.77 -27.37 -32.82
CA LYS A 11 -22.23 -26.13 -32.19
C LYS A 11 -21.03 -25.20 -31.97
N LYS A 12 -21.16 -23.95 -32.44
CA LYS A 12 -20.14 -22.92 -32.23
C LYS A 12 -20.00 -22.62 -30.74
N LEU A 13 -18.78 -22.72 -30.22
CA LEU A 13 -18.48 -22.44 -28.82
C LEU A 13 -18.69 -20.96 -28.47
N THR A 14 -19.22 -20.69 -27.28
CA THR A 14 -19.29 -19.34 -26.72
C THR A 14 -17.88 -18.83 -26.35
N LEU A 15 -17.72 -17.52 -26.13
CA LEU A 15 -16.44 -16.94 -25.69
C LEU A 15 -15.94 -17.58 -24.38
N LYS A 16 -16.83 -17.78 -23.41
CA LYS A 16 -16.52 -18.46 -22.14
C LYS A 16 -16.03 -19.89 -22.37
N GLN A 17 -16.71 -20.65 -23.22
CA GLN A 17 -16.31 -22.03 -23.52
C GLN A 17 -14.95 -22.08 -24.25
N ARG A 18 -14.74 -21.20 -25.23
CA ARG A 18 -13.47 -21.10 -25.96
C ARG A 18 -12.31 -20.76 -25.02
N TYR A 19 -12.48 -19.75 -24.18
CA TYR A 19 -11.46 -19.37 -23.19
C TYR A 19 -11.17 -20.52 -22.25
N GLY A 20 -12.22 -21.19 -21.74
CA GLY A 20 -12.08 -22.36 -20.88
C GLY A 20 -11.26 -23.49 -21.52
N LEU A 21 -11.43 -23.77 -22.82
CA LEU A 21 -10.61 -24.78 -23.52
C LEU A 21 -9.14 -24.36 -23.67
N MET A 22 -8.84 -23.06 -23.68
CA MET A 22 -7.47 -22.52 -23.78
C MET A 22 -6.80 -22.34 -22.41
N THR A 23 -7.54 -22.49 -21.31
CA THR A 23 -7.04 -22.39 -19.94
C THR A 23 -7.34 -23.67 -19.15
N ARG A 24 -8.51 -23.77 -18.51
CA ARG A 24 -8.89 -24.91 -17.64
C ARG A 24 -8.95 -26.25 -18.35
N GLY A 25 -9.26 -26.26 -19.64
CA GLY A 25 -9.23 -27.46 -20.49
C GLY A 25 -7.84 -28.04 -20.71
N LEU A 26 -6.78 -27.33 -20.28
CA LEU A 26 -5.40 -27.83 -20.27
C LEU A 26 -5.02 -28.53 -18.96
N GLY A 27 -5.88 -28.48 -17.93
CA GLY A 27 -5.68 -29.22 -16.68
C GLY A 27 -6.00 -30.71 -16.82
N TRP A 28 -5.50 -31.53 -15.90
CA TRP A 28 -5.77 -32.96 -15.85
C TRP A 28 -5.75 -33.50 -14.40
N GLU A 29 -6.44 -34.62 -14.19
CA GLU A 29 -6.34 -35.40 -12.96
C GLU A 29 -5.02 -36.19 -12.92
N THR A 30 -4.31 -36.13 -11.80
CA THR A 30 -2.96 -36.71 -11.71
C THR A 30 -2.99 -38.23 -11.51
N THR A 31 -2.13 -38.96 -12.22
CA THR A 31 -2.01 -40.44 -12.09
C THR A 31 -0.75 -40.88 -11.34
N TYR A 32 0.36 -40.16 -11.48
CA TYR A 32 1.68 -40.58 -10.95
C TYR A 32 2.06 -39.95 -9.60
N ALA A 33 1.26 -38.98 -9.14
CA ALA A 33 1.34 -38.36 -7.82
C ALA A 33 -0.09 -38.04 -7.38
N SER A 34 -0.36 -38.03 -6.08
CA SER A 34 -1.68 -37.61 -5.60
C SER A 34 -1.88 -36.11 -5.81
N MET A 35 -3.13 -35.70 -6.03
CA MET A 35 -3.44 -34.27 -6.23
C MET A 35 -3.06 -33.42 -5.01
N ASP A 36 -3.14 -34.00 -3.81
CA ASP A 36 -2.77 -33.34 -2.55
C ASP A 36 -1.25 -33.14 -2.40
N GLU A 37 -0.42 -34.05 -2.93
CA GLU A 37 1.03 -33.82 -3.01
C GLU A 37 1.39 -32.72 -4.03
N VAL A 38 0.61 -32.60 -5.09
CA VAL A 38 0.81 -31.58 -6.13
C VAL A 38 0.36 -30.19 -5.66
N PHE A 39 -0.67 -30.12 -4.82
CA PHE A 39 -1.24 -28.89 -4.26
C PHE A 39 -1.37 -28.99 -2.72
N PRO A 40 -0.25 -28.94 -1.98
CA PRO A 40 -0.23 -29.24 -0.56
C PRO A 40 -0.80 -28.14 0.35
N TYR A 41 -1.10 -26.96 -0.20
CA TYR A 41 -1.49 -25.78 0.58
C TYR A 41 -2.97 -25.40 0.46
N ASP A 42 -3.78 -26.12 -0.31
CA ASP A 42 -5.18 -25.74 -0.58
C ASP A 42 -6.19 -26.21 0.49
N LYS A 43 -5.72 -26.67 1.66
CA LYS A 43 -6.59 -27.21 2.74
C LYS A 43 -6.30 -26.70 4.15
N PHE A 44 -5.05 -26.35 4.47
CA PHE A 44 -4.64 -26.13 5.86
C PHE A 44 -5.31 -24.90 6.51
N GLU A 45 -5.77 -23.95 5.70
CA GLU A 45 -6.47 -22.73 6.13
C GLU A 45 -7.94 -23.00 6.54
N GLY A 46 -8.45 -24.21 6.32
CA GLY A 46 -9.82 -24.60 6.63
C GLY A 46 -10.86 -24.20 5.56
N ILE A 47 -10.46 -23.53 4.49
CA ILE A 47 -11.31 -23.25 3.34
C ILE A 47 -11.66 -24.55 2.61
N LYS A 48 -12.93 -24.72 2.28
CA LYS A 48 -13.49 -25.88 1.58
C LYS A 48 -13.94 -25.46 0.18
N ILE A 49 -13.38 -26.10 -0.83
CA ILE A 49 -13.77 -25.93 -2.23
C ILE A 49 -14.30 -27.28 -2.73
N HIS A 50 -15.61 -27.36 -3.02
CA HIS A 50 -16.25 -28.59 -3.50
C HIS A 50 -16.14 -28.74 -5.01
N ASP A 51 -16.15 -27.62 -5.75
CA ASP A 51 -16.19 -27.62 -7.20
C ASP A 51 -15.43 -26.43 -7.78
N TRP A 52 -14.20 -26.70 -8.25
CA TRP A 52 -13.36 -25.72 -8.93
C TRP A 52 -13.90 -25.29 -10.31
N ASP A 53 -14.81 -26.05 -10.92
CA ASP A 53 -15.39 -25.70 -12.23
C ASP A 53 -16.44 -24.59 -12.14
N LYS A 54 -16.94 -24.29 -10.93
CA LYS A 54 -17.76 -23.10 -10.63
C LYS A 54 -16.99 -21.79 -10.67
N TRP A 55 -15.66 -21.83 -10.79
CA TRP A 55 -14.87 -20.62 -10.99
C TRP A 55 -15.32 -19.88 -12.26
N GLU A 56 -15.62 -18.59 -12.11
CA GLU A 56 -15.86 -17.67 -13.23
C GLU A 56 -14.59 -16.87 -13.50
N ASP A 57 -14.07 -16.97 -14.72
CA ASP A 57 -12.88 -16.21 -15.11
C ASP A 57 -13.14 -14.70 -15.00
N PRO A 58 -12.42 -13.96 -14.12
CA PRO A 58 -12.64 -12.53 -13.91
C PRO A 58 -12.32 -11.71 -15.16
N PHE A 59 -11.41 -12.22 -15.99
CA PHE A 59 -11.07 -11.68 -17.30
C PHE A 59 -10.66 -12.81 -18.24
N ARG A 60 -10.79 -12.57 -19.55
CA ARG A 60 -10.59 -13.59 -20.59
C ARG A 60 -9.54 -13.15 -21.61
N LEU A 61 -8.31 -12.98 -21.15
CA LEU A 61 -7.15 -12.62 -21.97
C LEU A 61 -6.28 -13.84 -22.23
N THR A 62 -6.14 -14.22 -23.50
CA THR A 62 -5.12 -15.18 -23.93
C THR A 62 -3.74 -14.51 -23.99
N MET A 63 -2.66 -15.29 -23.95
CA MET A 63 -1.30 -14.73 -23.89
C MET A 63 -0.95 -13.84 -25.09
N ASP A 64 -1.43 -14.17 -26.29
CA ASP A 64 -1.23 -13.33 -27.48
C ASP A 64 -1.92 -11.95 -27.34
N ALA A 65 -3.13 -11.92 -26.77
CA ALA A 65 -3.84 -10.69 -26.49
C ALA A 65 -3.17 -9.90 -25.37
N TYR A 66 -2.77 -10.56 -24.28
CA TYR A 66 -2.03 -9.95 -23.18
C TYR A 66 -0.76 -9.27 -23.70
N TRP A 67 0.12 -10.00 -24.40
CA TRP A 67 1.35 -9.43 -24.95
C TRP A 67 1.09 -8.27 -25.91
N LYS A 68 0.09 -8.38 -26.79
CA LYS A 68 -0.26 -7.31 -27.74
C LYS A 68 -0.65 -6.02 -27.03
N TYR A 69 -1.54 -6.09 -26.03
CA TYR A 69 -2.00 -4.89 -25.33
C TYR A 69 -0.93 -4.33 -24.41
N GLN A 70 -0.22 -5.18 -23.67
CA GLN A 70 0.85 -4.75 -22.78
C GLN A 70 2.01 -4.10 -23.53
N ALA A 71 2.45 -4.67 -24.66
CA ALA A 71 3.52 -4.09 -25.46
C ALA A 71 3.18 -2.67 -25.97
N GLU A 72 1.93 -2.43 -26.38
CA GLU A 72 1.50 -1.10 -26.84
C GLU A 72 1.44 -0.08 -25.68
N LYS A 73 1.06 -0.52 -24.47
CA LYS A 73 1.11 0.30 -23.26
C LYS A 73 2.54 0.67 -22.91
N GLU A 74 3.45 -0.31 -22.87
CA GLU A 74 4.87 -0.08 -22.55
C GLU A 74 5.53 0.84 -23.58
N ARG A 75 5.29 0.64 -24.87
CA ARG A 75 5.84 1.50 -25.94
C ARG A 75 5.49 2.98 -25.73
N LYS A 76 4.25 3.27 -25.33
CA LYS A 76 3.81 4.65 -25.04
C LYS A 76 4.40 5.17 -23.73
N LEU A 77 4.39 4.34 -22.68
CA LEU A 77 4.92 4.70 -21.37
C LEU A 77 6.40 5.09 -21.46
N TYR A 78 7.25 4.25 -22.06
CA TYR A 78 8.68 4.54 -22.15
C TYR A 78 8.99 5.73 -23.06
N ALA A 79 8.21 5.95 -24.14
CA ALA A 79 8.36 7.16 -24.95
C ALA A 79 8.11 8.45 -24.13
N ILE A 80 7.17 8.42 -23.19
CA ILE A 80 6.88 9.56 -22.30
C ILE A 80 7.95 9.68 -21.21
N ILE A 81 8.43 8.57 -20.63
CA ILE A 81 9.54 8.59 -19.64
C ILE A 81 10.81 9.18 -20.26
N ASP A 82 11.13 8.79 -21.50
CA ASP A 82 12.28 9.32 -22.24
C ASP A 82 12.10 10.82 -22.52
N ALA A 83 10.92 11.23 -22.99
CA ALA A 83 10.62 12.64 -23.23
C ALA A 83 10.66 13.46 -21.93
N PHE A 84 10.14 12.95 -20.82
CA PHE A 84 10.20 13.58 -19.50
C PHE A 84 11.66 13.79 -19.08
N SER A 85 12.49 12.76 -19.23
CA SER A 85 13.90 12.82 -18.87
C SER A 85 14.67 13.81 -19.76
N GLN A 86 14.45 13.75 -21.07
CA GLN A 86 15.09 14.62 -22.06
C GLN A 86 14.78 16.10 -21.85
N ASN A 87 13.55 16.41 -21.41
CA ASN A 87 13.09 17.78 -21.21
C ASN A 87 13.24 18.27 -19.76
N ASN A 88 14.01 17.57 -18.92
CA ASN A 88 14.16 17.89 -17.50
C ASN A 88 12.81 18.07 -16.78
N GLY A 89 11.85 17.18 -17.06
CA GLY A 89 10.47 17.30 -16.59
C GLY A 89 10.31 17.38 -15.07
N HIS A 90 11.28 16.87 -14.30
CA HIS A 90 11.34 17.04 -12.84
C HIS A 90 11.29 18.51 -12.38
N LEU A 91 11.71 19.46 -13.22
CA LEU A 91 11.62 20.89 -12.93
C LEU A 91 10.20 21.44 -13.06
N ASN A 92 9.28 20.71 -13.69
CA ASN A 92 7.91 21.18 -13.91
C ASN A 92 6.96 20.85 -12.75
N VAL A 93 7.44 20.13 -11.72
CA VAL A 93 6.63 19.88 -10.53
C VAL A 93 6.34 21.18 -9.77
N SER A 94 5.26 21.20 -9.00
CA SER A 94 4.76 22.37 -8.29
C SER A 94 5.78 22.97 -7.31
N ASP A 95 6.43 22.12 -6.53
CA ASP A 95 7.42 22.46 -5.51
C ASP A 95 8.25 21.21 -5.15
N ALA A 96 9.51 21.37 -4.73
CA ALA A 96 10.34 20.22 -4.37
C ALA A 96 9.83 19.45 -3.13
N ARG A 97 8.96 20.02 -2.30
CA ARG A 97 8.28 19.28 -1.21
C ARG A 97 7.49 18.07 -1.73
N TYR A 98 6.88 18.20 -2.92
CA TYR A 98 6.14 17.12 -3.58
C TYR A 98 6.98 15.83 -3.71
N ILE A 99 8.29 15.96 -3.91
CA ILE A 99 9.18 14.82 -4.12
C ILE A 99 9.19 13.88 -2.91
N ASN A 100 8.90 14.36 -1.69
CA ASN A 100 8.80 13.48 -0.52
C ASN A 100 7.63 12.50 -0.61
N ALA A 101 6.53 12.84 -1.28
CA ALA A 101 5.46 11.89 -1.58
C ALA A 101 6.00 10.75 -2.46
N ILE A 102 6.80 11.10 -3.47
CA ILE A 102 7.40 10.13 -4.38
C ILE A 102 8.49 9.28 -3.70
N LYS A 103 9.24 9.84 -2.73
CA LYS A 103 10.15 9.06 -1.87
C LYS A 103 9.38 7.96 -1.12
N ILE A 104 8.24 8.29 -0.52
CA ILE A 104 7.37 7.29 0.15
C ILE A 104 6.87 6.26 -0.85
N PHE A 105 6.46 6.69 -2.05
CA PHE A 105 5.98 5.77 -3.08
C PHE A 105 7.06 4.75 -3.47
N LEU A 106 8.28 5.20 -3.81
CA LEU A 106 9.37 4.31 -4.20
C LEU A 106 9.83 3.41 -3.05
N THR A 107 9.90 3.93 -1.83
CA THR A 107 10.48 3.18 -0.70
C THR A 107 9.47 2.30 0.02
N GLY A 108 8.17 2.63 -0.04
CA GLY A 108 7.12 1.93 0.67
C GLY A 108 6.13 1.17 -0.21
N VAL A 109 5.75 1.72 -1.38
CA VAL A 109 4.74 1.12 -2.27
C VAL A 109 5.39 0.21 -3.31
N THR A 110 6.43 0.67 -4.02
CA THR A 110 7.12 -0.13 -5.03
C THR A 110 7.62 -1.50 -4.54
N PRO A 111 8.14 -1.64 -3.31
CA PRO A 111 8.48 -2.96 -2.78
C PRO A 111 7.27 -3.84 -2.49
N ILE A 112 6.09 -3.28 -2.22
CA ILE A 112 4.85 -4.05 -2.09
C ILE A 112 4.54 -4.70 -3.44
N GLU A 113 4.65 -3.97 -4.56
CA GLU A 113 4.40 -4.55 -5.91
C GLU A 113 5.31 -5.75 -6.18
N TYR A 114 6.60 -5.64 -5.88
CA TYR A 114 7.54 -6.75 -6.08
C TYR A 114 7.22 -7.96 -5.18
N ASN A 115 6.72 -7.72 -3.98
CA ASN A 115 6.32 -8.78 -3.07
C ASN A 115 4.95 -9.38 -3.45
N ALA A 116 4.02 -8.58 -3.96
CA ALA A 116 2.76 -9.03 -4.55
C ALA A 116 3.04 -9.93 -5.76
N HIS A 117 3.96 -9.55 -6.66
CA HIS A 117 4.43 -10.42 -7.74
C HIS A 117 4.84 -11.81 -7.24
N ARG A 118 5.66 -11.86 -6.19
CA ARG A 118 6.14 -13.13 -5.61
C ARG A 118 5.00 -13.93 -4.96
N GLY A 119 4.11 -13.26 -4.25
CA GLY A 119 2.94 -13.87 -3.64
C GLY A 119 1.99 -14.48 -4.67
N PHE A 120 1.63 -13.72 -5.72
CA PHE A 120 0.81 -14.19 -6.81
C PHE A 120 1.48 -15.27 -7.66
N ALA A 121 2.81 -15.23 -7.83
CA ALA A 121 3.54 -16.33 -8.48
C ALA A 121 3.44 -17.63 -7.66
N MET A 122 3.51 -17.53 -6.32
CA MET A 122 3.29 -18.68 -5.44
C MET A 122 1.85 -19.18 -5.53
N VAL A 123 0.85 -18.31 -5.34
CA VAL A 123 -0.57 -18.71 -5.37
C VAL A 123 -0.98 -19.22 -6.76
N GLY A 124 -0.46 -18.62 -7.82
CA GLY A 124 -0.60 -19.08 -9.20
C GLY A 124 0.00 -20.46 -9.48
N ARG A 125 0.78 -21.02 -8.55
CA ARG A 125 1.18 -22.43 -8.51
C ARG A 125 0.34 -23.26 -7.55
N GLN A 126 -0.04 -22.74 -6.39
CA GLN A 126 -0.58 -23.55 -5.29
C GLN A 126 -2.09 -23.82 -5.37
N LEU A 127 -2.88 -23.05 -6.12
CA LEU A 127 -4.31 -23.33 -6.26
C LEU A 127 -4.56 -24.53 -7.18
N ARG A 128 -5.41 -25.48 -6.76
CA ARG A 128 -5.78 -26.66 -7.55
C ARG A 128 -6.62 -26.34 -8.79
N GLY A 129 -7.46 -25.30 -8.75
CA GLY A 129 -8.21 -24.83 -9.91
C GLY A 129 -7.32 -24.17 -10.96
N VAL A 130 -7.43 -24.59 -12.22
CA VAL A 130 -6.62 -24.03 -13.33
C VAL A 130 -6.97 -22.57 -13.63
N GLY A 131 -8.27 -22.23 -13.64
CA GLY A 131 -8.76 -20.87 -13.86
C GLY A 131 -8.13 -19.83 -12.92
N PRO A 132 -8.25 -20.01 -11.59
CA PRO A 132 -7.66 -19.06 -10.65
C PRO A 132 -6.12 -19.05 -10.71
N ARG A 133 -5.45 -20.18 -11.04
CA ARG A 133 -4.00 -20.16 -11.29
C ARG A 133 -3.63 -19.21 -12.43
N VAL A 134 -4.34 -19.28 -13.57
CA VAL A 134 -4.07 -18.41 -14.72
C VAL A 134 -4.32 -16.94 -14.37
N ALA A 135 -5.40 -16.64 -13.63
CA ALA A 135 -5.67 -15.28 -13.18
C ALA A 135 -4.56 -14.74 -12.26
N CYS A 136 -4.12 -15.55 -11.27
CA CYS A 136 -3.01 -15.19 -10.39
C CYS A 136 -1.68 -15.04 -11.13
N GLN A 137 -1.40 -15.86 -12.14
CA GLN A 137 -0.18 -15.75 -12.94
C GLN A 137 -0.16 -14.47 -13.79
N MET A 138 -1.29 -14.11 -14.40
CA MET A 138 -1.44 -12.84 -15.10
C MET A 138 -1.26 -11.65 -14.15
N GLN A 139 -1.83 -11.73 -12.95
CA GLN A 139 -1.61 -10.72 -11.95
C GLN A 139 -0.14 -10.64 -11.51
N ALA A 140 0.51 -11.77 -11.25
CA ALA A 140 1.92 -11.80 -10.84
C ALA A 140 2.82 -11.05 -11.84
N ILE A 141 2.62 -11.23 -13.15
CA ILE A 141 3.43 -10.54 -14.16
C ILE A 141 3.04 -9.06 -14.30
N ASP A 142 1.78 -8.69 -14.03
CA ASP A 142 1.36 -7.29 -13.92
C ASP A 142 2.06 -6.59 -12.73
N GLU A 143 2.14 -7.24 -11.56
CA GLU A 143 2.84 -6.65 -10.39
C GLU A 143 4.35 -6.51 -10.61
N LEU A 144 4.96 -7.44 -11.35
CA LEU A 144 6.36 -7.30 -11.76
C LEU A 144 6.54 -6.10 -12.69
N ARG A 145 5.61 -5.92 -13.63
CA ARG A 145 5.56 -4.75 -14.51
C ARG A 145 5.41 -3.47 -13.70
N HIS A 146 4.52 -3.42 -12.71
CA HIS A 146 4.35 -2.26 -11.84
C HIS A 146 5.64 -1.91 -11.11
N CYS A 147 6.26 -2.87 -10.43
CA CYS A 147 7.54 -2.63 -9.76
C CYS A 147 8.60 -2.05 -10.72
N GLN A 148 8.80 -2.68 -11.88
CA GLN A 148 9.84 -2.26 -12.83
C GLN A 148 9.54 -0.87 -13.42
N THR A 149 8.30 -0.64 -13.84
CA THR A 149 7.90 0.63 -14.45
C THR A 149 7.90 1.76 -13.43
N GLN A 150 7.55 1.53 -12.16
CA GLN A 150 7.70 2.51 -11.09
C GLN A 150 9.17 2.88 -10.88
N VAL A 151 10.07 1.89 -10.78
CA VAL A 151 11.53 2.14 -10.68
C VAL A 151 12.04 2.98 -11.86
N HIS A 152 11.65 2.64 -13.09
CA HIS A 152 12.08 3.38 -14.28
C HIS A 152 11.50 4.78 -14.36
N THR A 153 10.22 4.95 -14.02
CA THR A 153 9.52 6.24 -13.96
C THR A 153 10.21 7.19 -12.98
N LEU A 154 10.63 6.66 -11.82
CA LEU A 154 11.24 7.44 -10.74
C LEU A 154 12.77 7.55 -10.84
N SER A 155 13.39 6.83 -11.77
CA SER A 155 14.83 6.83 -11.99
C SER A 155 15.38 8.23 -12.29
N HIS A 156 14.61 9.07 -13.01
CA HIS A 156 15.04 10.44 -13.29
C HIS A 156 15.06 11.29 -12.02
N TYR A 157 14.05 11.17 -11.14
CA TYR A 157 14.04 11.89 -9.85
C TYR A 157 15.23 11.52 -8.96
N ASN A 158 15.61 10.24 -8.91
CA ASN A 158 16.78 9.77 -8.15
C ASN A 158 18.11 10.42 -8.58
N LYS A 159 18.22 10.95 -9.80
CA LYS A 159 19.43 11.67 -10.25
C LYS A 159 19.55 13.07 -9.65
N TYR A 160 18.44 13.67 -9.24
CA TYR A 160 18.36 15.09 -8.87
C TYR A 160 17.98 15.32 -7.41
N PHE A 161 17.24 14.40 -6.80
CA PHE A 161 16.75 14.51 -5.42
C PHE A 161 17.28 13.37 -4.54
N ASN A 162 17.43 13.67 -3.26
CA ASN A 162 17.95 12.76 -2.25
C ASN A 162 16.89 11.75 -1.73
N GLY A 163 17.29 10.70 -1.02
CA GLY A 163 16.38 9.72 -0.40
C GLY A 163 15.83 8.61 -1.33
N PHE A 164 16.32 8.51 -2.56
CA PHE A 164 15.88 7.49 -3.54
C PHE A 164 16.89 6.34 -3.73
N HIS A 165 18.16 6.58 -3.41
CA HIS A 165 19.29 5.81 -3.93
C HIS A 165 19.43 4.38 -3.38
N SER A 166 18.73 4.05 -2.29
CA SER A 166 18.86 2.75 -1.61
C SER A 166 17.52 2.16 -1.19
N TRP A 167 16.48 2.42 -1.98
CA TRP A 167 15.10 2.06 -1.64
C TRP A 167 14.89 0.59 -1.21
N PRO A 168 15.54 -0.45 -1.79
CA PRO A 168 15.35 -1.83 -1.31
C PRO A 168 15.95 -2.01 0.10
N GLN A 169 17.14 -1.44 0.33
CA GLN A 169 17.80 -1.52 1.63
C GLN A 169 17.06 -0.69 2.68
N ASN A 170 16.48 0.46 2.29
CA ASN A 170 15.62 1.26 3.15
C ASN A 170 14.38 0.46 3.55
N PHE A 171 13.67 -0.15 2.60
CA PHE A 171 12.46 -0.95 2.87
C PHE A 171 12.70 -2.03 3.92
N ASP A 172 13.90 -2.62 3.89
CA ASP A 172 14.25 -3.68 4.81
C ASP A 172 14.59 -3.23 6.24
N ARG A 173 14.93 -1.95 6.44
CA ARG A 173 15.61 -1.48 7.66
C ARG A 173 15.07 -0.18 8.27
N ALA A 174 14.55 0.74 7.47
CA ALA A 174 14.04 2.02 7.97
C ALA A 174 12.77 1.79 8.81
N TRP A 175 12.66 2.52 9.92
CA TRP A 175 11.68 2.21 10.95
C TRP A 175 10.22 2.27 10.45
N TYR A 176 9.84 3.30 9.68
CA TYR A 176 8.46 3.43 9.19
C TYR A 176 8.17 2.47 8.03
N LEU A 177 9.20 2.01 7.31
CA LEU A 177 9.05 1.05 6.21
C LEU A 177 8.84 -0.38 6.70
N SER A 178 9.07 -0.64 7.99
CA SER A 178 8.62 -1.90 8.60
C SER A 178 7.09 -2.02 8.61
N VAL A 179 6.34 -0.92 8.48
CA VAL A 179 4.88 -0.90 8.36
C VAL A 179 4.42 -1.57 7.06
N PRO A 180 4.76 -1.06 5.85
CA PRO A 180 4.42 -1.72 4.58
C PRO A 180 5.09 -3.10 4.46
N LYS A 181 6.34 -3.26 4.93
CA LYS A 181 7.02 -4.56 4.91
C LYS A 181 6.32 -5.61 5.75
N SER A 182 5.89 -5.28 6.97
CA SER A 182 5.18 -6.23 7.82
C SER A 182 3.80 -6.56 7.29
N PHE A 183 3.10 -5.59 6.68
CA PHE A 183 1.81 -5.83 6.02
C PHE A 183 1.94 -6.88 4.91
N VAL A 184 2.88 -6.68 3.97
CA VAL A 184 3.03 -7.62 2.84
C VAL A 184 3.63 -8.96 3.26
N ASN A 185 4.56 -8.97 4.24
CA ASN A 185 5.10 -10.23 4.76
C ASN A 185 4.04 -11.05 5.51
N ASP A 186 3.13 -10.41 6.24
CA ASP A 186 2.01 -11.08 6.89
C ASP A 186 1.13 -11.78 5.83
N ALA A 187 0.84 -11.12 4.71
CA ALA A 187 0.05 -11.70 3.62
C ALA A 187 0.79 -12.85 2.94
N MET A 188 2.08 -12.65 2.59
CA MET A 188 2.89 -13.65 1.87
C MET A 188 3.23 -14.89 2.69
N THR A 189 3.21 -14.78 4.03
CA THR A 189 3.45 -15.92 4.94
C THR A 189 2.17 -16.60 5.38
N ALA A 190 1.01 -16.07 4.99
CA ALA A 190 -0.27 -16.76 5.13
C ALA A 190 -0.41 -17.87 4.08
N GLY A 191 -1.55 -18.57 4.06
CA GLY A 191 -1.85 -19.52 3.00
C GLY A 191 -2.42 -18.84 1.75
N PRO A 192 -2.65 -19.63 0.68
CA PRO A 192 -3.08 -19.10 -0.61
C PRO A 192 -4.45 -18.38 -0.56
N PHE A 193 -5.40 -18.82 0.25
CA PHE A 193 -6.72 -18.20 0.33
C PHE A 193 -6.74 -16.93 1.18
N GLU A 194 -6.00 -16.92 2.28
CA GLU A 194 -5.81 -15.69 3.05
C GLU A 194 -5.05 -14.66 2.22
N PHE A 195 -4.00 -15.05 1.48
CA PHE A 195 -3.26 -14.13 0.61
C PHE A 195 -4.16 -13.44 -0.42
N LEU A 196 -5.08 -14.18 -1.05
CA LEU A 196 -6.06 -13.62 -2.00
C LEU A 196 -7.08 -12.70 -1.31
N THR A 197 -7.51 -13.06 -0.10
CA THR A 197 -8.42 -12.20 0.70
C THR A 197 -7.72 -10.91 1.13
N ALA A 198 -6.45 -11.00 1.50
CA ALA A 198 -5.61 -9.89 1.94
C ALA A 198 -5.29 -8.93 0.79
N THR A 199 -4.75 -9.48 -0.30
CA THR A 199 -4.16 -8.70 -1.39
C THR A 199 -5.22 -8.38 -2.44
N SER A 200 -5.80 -9.39 -3.10
CA SER A 200 -6.76 -9.15 -4.19
C SER A 200 -8.06 -8.48 -3.71
N PHE A 201 -8.64 -8.94 -2.61
CA PHE A 201 -9.90 -8.36 -2.13
C PHE A 201 -9.68 -7.12 -1.26
N SER A 202 -9.01 -7.27 -0.12
CA SER A 202 -8.96 -6.17 0.85
C SER A 202 -8.12 -5.01 0.34
N PHE A 203 -6.94 -5.27 -0.24
CA PHE A 203 -6.05 -4.21 -0.70
C PHE A 203 -6.42 -3.70 -2.09
N GLU A 204 -6.55 -4.58 -3.09
CA GLU A 204 -6.71 -4.19 -4.49
C GLU A 204 -8.16 -3.97 -4.93
N PHE A 205 -9.15 -4.32 -4.11
CA PHE A 205 -10.55 -4.01 -4.39
C PHE A 205 -11.11 -3.00 -3.40
N VAL A 206 -11.13 -3.32 -2.11
CA VAL A 206 -11.76 -2.49 -1.07
C VAL A 206 -10.98 -1.19 -0.84
N LEU A 207 -9.64 -1.27 -0.77
CA LEU A 207 -8.79 -0.14 -0.36
C LEU A 207 -8.00 0.50 -1.50
N THR A 208 -8.01 -0.06 -2.72
CA THR A 208 -7.09 0.34 -3.80
C THR A 208 -7.20 1.82 -4.15
N ASN A 209 -8.42 2.35 -4.21
CA ASN A 209 -8.63 3.75 -4.57
C ASN A 209 -8.06 4.72 -3.53
N LEU A 210 -7.93 4.30 -2.26
CA LEU A 210 -7.31 5.09 -1.20
C LEU A 210 -5.79 5.11 -1.29
N LEU A 211 -5.18 4.24 -2.09
CA LEU A 211 -3.75 4.30 -2.45
C LEU A 211 -3.55 4.96 -3.81
N PHE A 212 -4.21 4.41 -4.83
CA PHE A 212 -3.99 4.76 -6.23
C PHE A 212 -4.40 6.20 -6.53
N MET A 213 -5.61 6.61 -6.13
CA MET A 213 -6.12 7.94 -6.48
C MET A 213 -5.28 9.06 -5.85
N PRO A 214 -4.91 9.02 -4.55
CA PRO A 214 -4.06 10.06 -3.95
C PRO A 214 -2.71 10.24 -4.66
N PHE A 215 -2.00 9.17 -5.01
CA PHE A 215 -0.72 9.29 -5.71
C PHE A 215 -0.87 9.74 -7.16
N MET A 216 -1.77 9.11 -7.93
CA MET A 216 -1.88 9.38 -9.37
C MET A 216 -2.53 10.73 -9.66
N SER A 217 -3.59 11.08 -8.94
CA SER A 217 -4.18 12.42 -9.05
C SER A 217 -3.25 13.48 -8.46
N GLY A 218 -2.60 13.18 -7.33
CA GLY A 218 -1.58 14.04 -6.71
C GLY A 218 -0.47 14.41 -7.68
N ALA A 219 0.04 13.44 -8.45
CA ALA A 219 0.99 13.66 -9.54
C ALA A 219 0.45 14.60 -10.61
N ALA A 220 -0.77 14.38 -11.09
CA ALA A 220 -1.40 15.23 -12.11
C ALA A 220 -1.49 16.70 -11.66
N TYR A 221 -1.96 16.95 -10.45
CA TYR A 221 -2.13 18.32 -9.92
C TYR A 221 -0.81 19.00 -9.61
N ASN A 222 0.23 18.22 -9.29
CA ASN A 222 1.55 18.72 -8.96
C ASN A 222 2.53 18.72 -10.13
N GLY A 223 2.08 18.47 -11.36
CA GLY A 223 2.89 18.60 -12.58
C GLY A 223 3.88 17.46 -12.82
N ASP A 224 3.71 16.32 -12.14
CA ASP A 224 4.51 15.11 -12.39
C ASP A 224 3.90 14.30 -13.53
N MET A 225 4.41 14.57 -14.73
CA MET A 225 4.02 13.88 -15.95
C MET A 225 4.44 12.40 -15.95
N ALA A 226 5.53 12.04 -15.27
CA ALA A 226 6.04 10.67 -15.30
C ALA A 226 5.12 9.75 -14.48
N THR A 227 4.85 10.11 -13.23
CA THR A 227 4.01 9.33 -12.32
C THR A 227 2.55 9.25 -12.79
N VAL A 228 1.97 10.36 -13.29
CA VAL A 228 0.60 10.33 -13.83
C VAL A 228 0.48 9.42 -15.05
N THR A 229 1.52 9.36 -15.89
CA THR A 229 1.53 8.47 -17.07
C THR A 229 1.62 7.01 -16.67
N PHE A 230 2.43 6.68 -15.65
CA PHE A 230 2.39 5.36 -15.03
C PHE A 230 0.98 5.01 -14.56
N GLY A 231 0.31 5.91 -13.82
CA GLY A 231 -1.06 5.70 -13.35
C GLY A 231 -2.05 5.40 -14.48
N PHE A 232 -2.08 6.21 -15.54
CA PHE A 232 -2.92 5.92 -16.70
C PHE A 232 -2.59 4.58 -17.38
N SER A 233 -1.31 4.20 -17.40
CA SER A 233 -0.88 2.92 -17.93
C SER A 233 -1.32 1.76 -17.03
N ALA A 234 -1.25 1.88 -15.71
CA ALA A 234 -1.61 0.82 -14.77
C ALA A 234 -3.14 0.58 -14.68
N GLN A 235 -3.97 1.59 -14.97
CA GLN A 235 -5.42 1.55 -14.74
C GLN A 235 -6.13 0.31 -15.33
N SER A 236 -5.76 -0.14 -16.53
CA SER A 236 -6.40 -1.32 -17.13
C SER A 236 -5.91 -2.66 -16.54
N ASP A 237 -4.79 -2.66 -15.82
CA ASP A 237 -4.34 -3.79 -15.01
C ASP A 237 -5.12 -3.81 -13.70
N GLU A 238 -5.21 -2.67 -13.00
CA GLU A 238 -6.02 -2.52 -11.78
C GLU A 238 -7.48 -2.95 -12.00
N ALA A 239 -8.07 -2.64 -13.15
CA ALA A 239 -9.42 -3.11 -13.48
C ALA A 239 -9.53 -4.65 -13.47
N ARG A 240 -8.48 -5.36 -13.90
CA ARG A 240 -8.42 -6.84 -13.85
C ARG A 240 -8.21 -7.33 -12.43
N HIS A 241 -7.33 -6.69 -11.67
CA HIS A 241 -7.04 -7.02 -10.27
C HIS A 241 -8.27 -6.86 -9.39
N MET A 242 -8.99 -5.73 -9.53
CA MET A 242 -10.27 -5.49 -8.88
C MET A 242 -11.29 -6.60 -9.20
N THR A 243 -11.40 -6.99 -10.47
CA THR A 243 -12.35 -8.05 -10.86
C THR A 243 -11.96 -9.40 -10.25
N LEU A 244 -10.66 -9.73 -10.20
CA LEU A 244 -10.16 -10.93 -9.51
C LEU A 244 -10.45 -10.89 -8.00
N GLY A 245 -10.24 -9.74 -7.35
CA GLY A 245 -10.55 -9.54 -5.93
C GLY A 245 -12.02 -9.81 -5.57
N LEU A 246 -12.95 -9.33 -6.40
CA LEU A 246 -14.36 -9.60 -6.18
C LEU A 246 -14.73 -11.07 -6.44
N GLU A 247 -14.26 -11.64 -7.54
CA GLU A 247 -14.59 -13.02 -7.92
C GLU A 247 -14.00 -14.05 -6.96
N VAL A 248 -12.81 -13.81 -6.39
CA VAL A 248 -12.21 -14.77 -5.43
C VAL A 248 -12.99 -14.88 -4.13
N ILE A 249 -13.50 -13.75 -3.60
CA ILE A 249 -14.33 -13.76 -2.39
C ILE A 249 -15.67 -14.42 -2.66
N LYS A 250 -16.36 -14.03 -3.73
CA LYS A 250 -17.63 -14.65 -4.12
C LYS A 250 -17.47 -16.16 -4.30
N PHE A 251 -16.43 -16.57 -5.01
CA PHE A 251 -16.12 -17.98 -5.21
C PHE A 251 -15.96 -18.70 -3.87
N MET A 252 -15.12 -18.21 -2.94
CA MET A 252 -14.95 -18.86 -1.65
C MET A 252 -16.25 -18.93 -0.82
N LEU A 253 -17.04 -17.85 -0.80
CA LEU A 253 -18.28 -17.78 -0.03
C LEU A 253 -19.39 -18.70 -0.58
N GLU A 254 -19.42 -18.92 -1.89
CA GLU A 254 -20.40 -19.79 -2.56
C GLU A 254 -20.05 -21.27 -2.48
N GLN A 255 -18.81 -21.61 -2.13
CA GLN A 255 -18.33 -22.99 -2.09
C GLN A 255 -18.80 -23.72 -0.84
N ASP A 256 -18.72 -23.11 0.33
CA ASP A 256 -19.13 -23.77 1.58
C ASP A 256 -19.52 -22.73 2.65
N PRO A 257 -20.65 -22.91 3.37
CA PRO A 257 -21.03 -22.01 4.45
C PRO A 257 -19.99 -21.92 5.59
N ASP A 258 -19.16 -22.95 5.80
CA ASP A 258 -18.09 -22.93 6.78
C ASP A 258 -16.94 -21.99 6.39
N ASN A 259 -16.86 -21.58 5.11
CA ASN A 259 -15.88 -20.58 4.66
C ASN A 259 -16.25 -19.17 5.14
N VAL A 260 -17.55 -18.86 5.29
CA VAL A 260 -18.04 -17.53 5.67
C VAL A 260 -17.38 -16.99 6.94
N PRO A 261 -17.35 -17.71 8.09
CA PRO A 261 -16.70 -17.21 9.30
C PRO A 261 -15.17 -17.07 9.15
N ILE A 262 -14.52 -17.85 8.29
CA ILE A 262 -13.07 -17.75 8.03
C ILE A 262 -12.80 -16.47 7.23
N VAL A 263 -13.51 -16.29 6.11
CA VAL A 263 -13.39 -15.11 5.26
C VAL A 263 -13.77 -13.83 6.01
N GLN A 264 -14.80 -13.84 6.86
CA GLN A 264 -15.14 -12.68 7.69
C GLN A 264 -14.00 -12.28 8.63
N ARG A 265 -13.32 -13.24 9.27
CA ARG A 265 -12.16 -12.93 10.13
C ARG A 265 -11.01 -12.33 9.34
N TRP A 266 -10.75 -12.84 8.13
CA TRP A 266 -9.75 -12.25 7.25
C TRP A 266 -10.13 -10.84 6.78
N ILE A 267 -11.38 -10.61 6.43
CA ILE A 267 -11.89 -9.26 6.09
C ILE A 267 -11.65 -8.29 7.27
N ASP A 268 -11.97 -8.71 8.50
CA ASP A 268 -11.73 -7.89 9.70
C ASP A 268 -10.23 -7.56 9.86
N LYS A 269 -9.37 -8.59 9.78
CA LYS A 269 -7.91 -8.46 9.91
C LYS A 269 -7.32 -7.53 8.85
N TRP A 270 -7.64 -7.78 7.58
CA TRP A 270 -7.00 -7.15 6.44
C TRP A 270 -7.55 -5.76 6.14
N PHE A 271 -8.81 -5.49 6.48
CA PHE A 271 -9.31 -4.12 6.57
C PHE A 271 -8.48 -3.31 7.58
N TRP A 272 -8.31 -3.80 8.81
CA TRP A 272 -7.63 -3.03 9.85
C TRP A 272 -6.14 -2.85 9.59
N ARG A 273 -5.46 -3.91 9.11
CA ARG A 273 -4.06 -3.87 8.68
C ARG A 273 -3.86 -2.88 7.52
N GLY A 274 -4.75 -2.92 6.52
CA GLY A 274 -4.72 -2.02 5.38
C GLY A 274 -5.01 -0.57 5.79
N TYR A 275 -6.00 -0.35 6.65
CA TYR A 275 -6.32 0.98 7.18
C TYR A 275 -5.15 1.62 7.92
N ARG A 276 -4.45 0.86 8.77
CA ARG A 276 -3.25 1.34 9.45
C ARG A 276 -2.11 1.64 8.47
N LEU A 277 -1.89 0.80 7.45
CA LEU A 277 -0.94 1.08 6.38
C LEU A 277 -1.26 2.40 5.66
N LEU A 278 -2.54 2.65 5.35
CA LEU A 278 -3.00 3.85 4.67
C LEU A 278 -2.85 5.14 5.47
N SER A 279 -2.49 5.09 6.76
CA SER A 279 -2.10 6.29 7.52
C SER A 279 -0.93 7.04 6.86
N LEU A 280 -0.01 6.32 6.20
CA LEU A 280 1.08 6.91 5.42
C LEU A 280 0.56 7.69 4.21
N VAL A 281 -0.49 7.18 3.56
CA VAL A 281 -1.12 7.84 2.41
C VAL A 281 -1.95 9.05 2.85
N ALA A 282 -2.67 8.93 3.98
CA ALA A 282 -3.40 10.02 4.60
C ALA A 282 -2.49 11.22 4.90
N MET A 283 -1.33 10.96 5.51
CA MET A 283 -0.30 11.97 5.72
C MET A 283 0.19 12.56 4.40
N MET A 284 0.55 11.70 3.43
CA MET A 284 1.10 12.14 2.15
C MET A 284 0.15 13.12 1.44
N MET A 285 -1.13 12.78 1.33
CA MET A 285 -2.06 13.58 0.54
C MET A 285 -2.42 14.94 1.17
N ASP A 286 -2.52 15.00 2.50
CA ASP A 286 -2.87 16.24 3.21
C ASP A 286 -1.67 17.19 3.35
N TYR A 287 -0.45 16.65 3.48
CA TYR A 287 0.75 17.40 3.87
C TYR A 287 1.85 17.46 2.83
N MET A 288 2.04 16.41 2.02
CA MET A 288 3.15 16.32 1.07
C MET A 288 2.83 16.83 -0.33
N LEU A 289 1.55 17.08 -0.64
CA LEU A 289 1.10 17.62 -1.92
C LEU A 289 0.90 19.14 -1.84
N PRO A 290 1.78 19.97 -2.44
CA PRO A 290 1.60 21.43 -2.46
C PRO A 290 0.27 21.85 -3.09
N LYS A 291 -0.09 21.23 -4.22
CA LYS A 291 -1.40 21.38 -4.85
C LYS A 291 -2.27 20.21 -4.45
N ARG A 292 -3.22 20.48 -3.56
CA ARG A 292 -4.15 19.52 -2.97
C ARG A 292 -5.37 19.33 -3.88
N ILE A 293 -6.00 18.17 -3.73
CA ILE A 293 -7.14 17.73 -4.57
C ILE A 293 -8.36 17.54 -3.70
N MET A 294 -8.20 16.72 -2.67
CA MET A 294 -9.16 16.42 -1.63
C MET A 294 -8.40 16.09 -0.35
N SER A 295 -9.08 16.18 0.78
CA SER A 295 -8.57 15.71 2.07
C SER A 295 -8.65 14.19 2.20
N TRP A 296 -7.83 13.62 3.09
CA TRP A 296 -7.99 12.22 3.49
C TRP A 296 -9.41 11.91 3.97
N ARG A 297 -10.05 12.82 4.72
CA ARG A 297 -11.46 12.67 5.12
C ARG A 297 -12.37 12.46 3.91
N GLU A 298 -12.31 13.34 2.91
CA GLU A 298 -13.14 13.26 1.71
C GLU A 298 -12.85 11.95 0.93
N ALA A 299 -11.58 11.57 0.83
CA ALA A 299 -11.20 10.31 0.18
C ALA A 299 -11.79 9.09 0.93
N TRP A 300 -11.71 9.06 2.27
CA TRP A 300 -12.28 7.98 3.08
C TRP A 300 -13.80 7.88 2.93
N GLU A 301 -14.48 9.03 2.92
CA GLU A 301 -15.93 9.12 2.72
C GLU A 301 -16.37 8.54 1.36
N ILE A 302 -15.67 8.89 0.28
CA ILE A 302 -16.01 8.46 -1.07
C ILE A 302 -15.64 6.99 -1.29
N TYR A 303 -14.39 6.64 -1.00
CA TYR A 303 -13.83 5.36 -1.43
C TYR A 303 -14.09 4.22 -0.46
N PHE A 304 -14.29 4.49 0.84
CA PHE A 304 -14.65 3.46 1.81
C PHE A 304 -16.11 3.56 2.27
N GLU A 305 -16.55 4.67 2.84
CA GLU A 305 -17.90 4.75 3.44
C GLU A 305 -19.01 4.57 2.38
N GLN A 306 -18.89 5.24 1.24
CA GLN A 306 -19.86 5.10 0.14
C GLN A 306 -19.61 3.85 -0.69
N SER A 307 -18.43 3.74 -1.32
CA SER A 307 -18.14 2.65 -2.26
C SER A 307 -18.01 1.29 -1.54
N GLY A 308 -17.30 1.26 -0.41
CA GLY A 308 -17.21 0.08 0.44
C GLY A 308 -18.53 -0.27 1.11
N GLY A 309 -19.31 0.72 1.57
CA GLY A 309 -20.65 0.49 2.10
C GLY A 309 -21.57 -0.22 1.11
N ALA A 310 -21.60 0.22 -0.15
CA ALA A 310 -22.36 -0.44 -1.21
C ALA A 310 -21.88 -1.87 -1.51
N LEU A 311 -20.57 -2.11 -1.48
CA LEU A 311 -20.00 -3.45 -1.63
C LEU A 311 -20.44 -4.39 -0.50
N PHE A 312 -20.29 -3.97 0.75
CA PHE A 312 -20.63 -4.82 1.89
C PHE A 312 -22.13 -5.08 2.03
N GLU A 313 -22.97 -4.15 1.55
CA GLU A 313 -24.39 -4.41 1.37
C GLU A 313 -24.63 -5.55 0.36
N ASP A 314 -23.94 -5.56 -0.79
CA ASP A 314 -24.02 -6.66 -1.76
C ASP A 314 -23.47 -7.99 -1.21
N LEU A 315 -22.45 -7.93 -0.35
CA LEU A 315 -21.87 -9.13 0.28
C LEU A 315 -22.72 -9.68 1.44
N SER A 316 -23.66 -8.90 1.97
CA SER A 316 -24.56 -9.33 3.05
C SER A 316 -25.39 -10.57 2.71
N ARG A 317 -25.71 -10.77 1.41
CA ARG A 317 -26.39 -11.98 0.92
C ARG A 317 -25.63 -13.27 1.16
N TYR A 318 -24.32 -13.20 1.37
CA TYR A 318 -23.45 -14.32 1.72
C TYR A 318 -23.22 -14.46 3.23
N GLY A 319 -23.84 -13.59 4.05
CA GLY A 319 -23.63 -13.52 5.49
C GLY A 319 -22.39 -12.74 5.92
N ILE A 320 -21.76 -11.98 5.01
CA ILE A 320 -20.65 -11.09 5.33
C ILE A 320 -21.18 -9.75 5.85
N ARG A 321 -20.62 -9.27 6.95
CA ARG A 321 -20.87 -7.95 7.52
C ARG A 321 -19.73 -6.98 7.19
N MET A 322 -19.97 -5.69 7.44
CA MET A 322 -18.90 -4.69 7.46
C MET A 322 -17.72 -5.14 8.35
N PRO A 323 -16.47 -4.79 7.99
CA PRO A 323 -15.29 -5.19 8.74
C PRO A 323 -15.33 -4.69 10.18
N LYS A 324 -14.83 -5.46 11.13
CA LYS A 324 -14.76 -5.03 12.54
C LYS A 324 -13.97 -3.72 12.66
N TYR A 325 -14.46 -2.81 13.50
CA TYR A 325 -13.89 -1.47 13.74
C TYR A 325 -14.00 -0.46 12.58
N TRP A 326 -14.82 -0.73 11.55
CA TRP A 326 -15.04 0.25 10.49
C TRP A 326 -15.61 1.58 11.02
N GLU A 327 -16.46 1.57 12.05
CA GLU A 327 -17.01 2.79 12.65
C GLU A 327 -15.93 3.64 13.31
N GLN A 328 -14.90 2.98 13.88
CA GLN A 328 -13.74 3.68 14.44
C GLN A 328 -12.95 4.39 13.35
N SER A 329 -12.77 3.77 12.18
CA SER A 329 -12.06 4.39 11.04
C SER A 329 -12.76 5.67 10.55
N VAL A 330 -14.09 5.71 10.63
CA VAL A 330 -14.91 6.88 10.27
C VAL A 330 -14.69 8.04 11.24
N LYS A 331 -14.49 7.76 12.54
CA LYS A 331 -14.12 8.81 13.52
C LYS A 331 -12.66 9.25 13.32
N GLU A 332 -11.75 8.29 13.16
CA GLU A 332 -10.31 8.53 13.04
C GLU A 332 -9.92 9.28 11.74
N LYS A 333 -10.75 9.28 10.68
CA LYS A 333 -10.47 10.04 9.45
C LYS A 333 -10.25 11.54 9.68
N HIS A 334 -10.78 12.10 10.77
CA HIS A 334 -10.60 13.50 11.17
C HIS A 334 -9.27 13.78 11.89
N HIS A 335 -8.43 12.75 12.09
CA HIS A 335 -7.27 12.79 12.97
C HIS A 335 -6.02 12.16 12.35
N ILE A 336 -6.17 11.09 11.58
CA ILE A 336 -5.07 10.18 11.24
C ILE A 336 -3.95 10.84 10.43
N SER A 337 -4.26 11.75 9.49
CA SER A 337 -3.23 12.45 8.70
C SER A 337 -2.42 13.40 9.60
N HIS A 338 -3.07 14.14 10.49
CA HIS A 338 -2.42 15.08 11.41
C HIS A 338 -1.55 14.39 12.46
N GLN A 339 -2.03 13.26 13.01
CA GLN A 339 -1.27 12.43 13.95
C GLN A 339 -0.04 11.82 13.29
N THR A 340 -0.19 11.32 12.06
CA THR A 340 0.92 10.74 11.30
C THR A 340 1.91 11.80 10.85
N TRP A 341 1.47 12.99 10.43
CA TRP A 341 2.39 14.10 10.12
C TRP A 341 3.18 14.56 11.33
N SER A 342 2.52 14.67 12.49
CA SER A 342 3.18 15.01 13.76
C SER A 342 4.27 14.00 14.11
N LEU A 343 4.00 12.71 13.88
CA LEU A 343 4.98 11.63 14.06
C LEU A 343 6.19 11.80 13.13
N PHE A 344 5.97 12.04 11.85
CA PHE A 344 7.07 12.23 10.90
C PHE A 344 7.84 13.52 11.17
N TYR A 345 7.16 14.60 11.54
CA TYR A 345 7.80 15.87 11.86
C TYR A 345 8.86 15.74 12.96
N GLN A 346 8.54 15.05 14.05
CA GLN A 346 9.45 14.89 15.18
C GLN A 346 10.56 13.84 14.96
N TYR A 347 10.35 12.88 14.04
CA TYR A 347 11.26 11.77 13.74
C TYR A 347 11.87 11.79 12.34
N CYS A 348 11.71 12.87 11.57
CA CYS A 348 12.24 12.95 10.20
C CYS A 348 13.77 12.88 10.15
N TRP A 349 14.46 12.98 11.29
CA TRP A 349 15.90 12.69 11.41
C TRP A 349 16.26 11.24 11.02
N GLY A 350 15.33 10.29 11.07
CA GLY A 350 15.59 8.87 10.80
C GLY A 350 14.67 8.24 9.75
N ALA A 351 13.99 9.04 8.94
CA ALA A 351 12.97 8.56 8.00
C ALA A 351 13.41 8.55 6.52
N GLY A 352 14.50 9.22 6.12
CA GLY A 352 14.86 9.31 4.69
C GLY A 352 13.85 10.07 3.83
N VAL A 353 12.95 10.81 4.49
CA VAL A 353 12.02 11.77 3.93
C VAL A 353 12.04 13.01 4.81
N HIS A 354 11.84 14.18 4.21
CA HIS A 354 11.82 15.44 4.94
C HIS A 354 10.43 15.75 5.49
N ALA A 355 10.39 16.58 6.53
CA ALA A 355 9.16 17.12 7.09
C ALA A 355 9.28 18.64 7.34
N TRP A 356 8.15 19.33 7.37
CA TRP A 356 8.05 20.80 7.48
C TRP A 356 6.83 21.22 8.29
N MET A 357 6.77 22.49 8.67
CA MET A 357 5.53 23.10 9.13
C MET A 357 4.70 23.58 7.93
N PRO A 358 3.39 23.28 7.85
CA PRO A 358 2.55 23.80 6.78
C PRO A 358 2.52 25.33 6.76
N GLN A 359 2.41 25.91 5.57
CA GLN A 359 2.23 27.35 5.38
C GLN A 359 0.83 27.79 5.85
N ASP A 360 0.62 29.10 5.99
CA ASP A 360 -0.62 29.63 6.58
C ASP A 360 -1.86 29.32 5.73
N ASP A 361 -1.73 29.34 4.40
CA ASP A 361 -2.78 28.93 3.46
C ASP A 361 -3.06 27.43 3.53
N GLU A 362 -2.03 26.61 3.74
CA GLU A 362 -2.15 25.16 3.94
C GLU A 362 -2.87 24.85 5.26
N MET A 363 -2.53 25.57 6.34
CA MET A 363 -3.24 25.47 7.61
C MET A 363 -4.69 25.95 7.49
N ALA A 364 -4.96 27.02 6.74
CA ALA A 364 -6.32 27.48 6.49
C ALA A 364 -7.16 26.46 5.70
N TRP A 365 -6.56 25.79 4.71
CA TRP A 365 -7.19 24.67 4.02
C TRP A 365 -7.49 23.51 4.97
N LEU A 366 -6.53 23.14 5.85
CA LEU A 366 -6.73 22.10 6.86
C LEU A 366 -7.87 22.47 7.82
N SER A 367 -8.01 23.73 8.26
CA SER A 367 -9.16 24.18 9.05
C SER A 367 -10.48 24.00 8.32
N GLY A 368 -10.53 24.34 7.03
CA GLY A 368 -11.73 24.16 6.21
C GLY A 368 -12.12 22.70 6.01
N GLN A 369 -11.13 21.83 5.84
CA GLN A 369 -11.33 20.39 5.62
C GLN A 369 -11.58 19.60 6.91
N TYR A 370 -11.08 20.09 8.03
CA TYR A 370 -11.19 19.44 9.34
C TYR A 370 -11.74 20.39 10.40
N PRO A 371 -12.96 20.94 10.19
CA PRO A 371 -13.48 22.05 11.00
C PRO A 371 -13.78 21.66 12.46
N GLN A 372 -13.88 20.36 12.75
CA GLN A 372 -14.19 19.85 14.09
C GLN A 372 -12.96 19.43 14.89
N SER A 373 -11.77 19.34 14.26
CA SER A 373 -10.57 18.79 14.91
C SER A 373 -9.33 19.66 14.73
N PHE A 374 -9.09 20.25 13.56
CA PHE A 374 -7.80 20.88 13.25
C PHE A 374 -7.47 22.08 14.12
N ASP A 375 -8.37 23.07 14.17
CA ASP A 375 -8.13 24.29 14.94
C ASP A 375 -8.08 24.04 16.45
N ALA A 376 -8.88 23.09 16.93
CA ALA A 376 -8.95 22.77 18.36
C ALA A 376 -7.75 21.96 18.86
N LEU A 377 -7.19 21.05 18.04
CA LEU A 377 -6.26 20.02 18.52
C LEU A 377 -4.87 20.10 17.87
N TYR A 378 -4.78 20.46 16.59
CA TYR A 378 -3.56 20.31 15.79
C TYR A 378 -2.89 21.65 15.49
N ARG A 379 -3.66 22.65 15.06
CA ARG A 379 -3.14 24.01 14.78
C ARG A 379 -2.33 24.59 15.95
N PRO A 380 -2.77 24.53 17.23
CA PRO A 380 -1.99 25.12 18.33
C PRO A 380 -0.61 24.48 18.48
N ARG A 381 -0.50 23.16 18.23
CA ARG A 381 0.78 22.44 18.26
C ARG A 381 1.68 22.88 17.11
N PHE A 382 1.12 23.04 15.92
CA PHE A 382 1.89 23.46 14.75
C PHE A 382 2.36 24.91 14.86
N GLU A 383 1.53 25.81 15.40
CA GLU A 383 1.92 27.20 15.67
C GLU A 383 3.04 27.26 16.72
N GLN A 384 2.98 26.43 17.76
CA GLN A 384 4.07 26.30 18.73
C GLN A 384 5.36 25.81 18.07
N TRP A 385 5.31 24.76 17.24
CA TRP A 385 6.49 24.24 16.54
C TRP A 385 7.05 25.24 15.53
N LYS A 386 6.18 25.91 14.76
CA LYS A 386 6.56 26.98 13.82
C LYS A 386 7.27 28.13 14.53
N ALA A 387 6.76 28.58 15.68
CA ALA A 387 7.43 29.59 16.50
C ALA A 387 8.79 29.10 17.03
N GLY A 388 8.87 27.82 17.42
CA GLY A 388 10.12 27.17 17.81
C GLY A 388 11.16 27.17 16.69
N GLU A 389 10.76 26.80 15.47
CA GLU A 389 11.61 26.83 14.28
C GLU A 389 12.14 28.22 13.96
N GLN A 390 11.27 29.24 13.98
CA GLN A 390 11.66 30.63 13.77
C GLN A 390 12.67 31.13 14.82
N ALA A 391 12.62 30.57 16.03
CA ALA A 391 13.58 30.85 17.10
C ALA A 391 14.85 29.99 17.05
N GLY A 392 15.06 29.18 16.00
CA GLY A 392 16.20 28.26 15.87
C GLY A 392 16.12 27.04 16.81
N LYS A 393 14.93 26.72 17.33
CA LYS A 393 14.66 25.66 18.30
C LYS A 393 13.67 24.64 17.73
N ARG A 394 13.89 24.21 16.48
CA ARG A 394 13.09 23.15 15.85
C ARG A 394 13.06 21.93 16.76
N TRP A 395 11.86 21.40 16.99
CA TRP A 395 11.69 20.24 17.85
C TRP A 395 12.00 18.94 17.10
N PHE A 396 12.88 18.13 17.68
CA PHE A 396 13.09 16.74 17.29
C PHE A 396 12.94 15.87 18.53
N ASN A 397 12.24 14.75 18.40
CA ASN A 397 12.18 13.77 19.47
C ASN A 397 13.30 12.74 19.27
N THR A 398 14.24 12.70 20.19
CA THR A 398 15.38 11.77 20.17
C THR A 398 15.13 10.49 20.96
N SER A 399 13.99 10.37 21.65
CA SER A 399 13.57 9.14 22.33
C SER A 399 12.90 8.21 21.32
N LEU A 400 13.30 6.93 21.28
CA LEU A 400 12.66 5.97 20.38
C LEU A 400 11.22 5.67 20.82
N PRO A 401 10.24 5.65 19.90
CA PRO A 401 8.85 5.39 20.26
C PRO A 401 8.61 3.90 20.55
N CYS A 402 7.66 3.60 21.44
CA CYS A 402 7.10 2.26 21.51
C CYS A 402 6.25 1.99 20.26
N LEU A 403 6.45 0.82 19.65
CA LEU A 403 5.79 0.41 18.42
C LEU A 403 4.65 -0.58 18.72
N CYS A 404 3.61 -0.55 17.92
CA CYS A 404 2.57 -1.57 17.94
C CYS A 404 3.13 -2.92 17.45
N GLN A 405 2.88 -4.02 18.18
CA GLN A 405 3.39 -5.35 17.83
C GLN A 405 2.85 -5.87 16.48
N THR A 406 1.61 -5.53 16.13
CA THR A 406 0.97 -5.92 14.88
C THR A 406 1.33 -4.92 13.78
N CYS A 407 0.80 -3.71 13.95
CA CYS A 407 1.06 -2.44 13.29
C CYS A 407 2.44 -2.13 12.76
N GLN A 408 3.38 -2.21 13.70
CA GLN A 408 4.70 -1.60 13.71
C GLN A 408 4.73 -0.07 13.67
N LEU A 409 3.59 0.60 13.49
CA LEU A 409 3.49 2.05 13.71
C LEU A 409 3.74 2.41 15.19
N PRO A 410 4.41 3.53 15.46
CA PRO A 410 4.43 4.18 16.76
C PRO A 410 3.01 4.36 17.33
N MET A 411 2.86 4.22 18.64
CA MET A 411 1.56 4.28 19.32
C MET A 411 1.05 5.71 19.50
N VAL A 412 0.78 6.41 18.39
CA VAL A 412 0.33 7.82 18.34
C VAL A 412 -1.18 7.99 18.14
N PHE A 413 -1.90 6.90 17.85
CA PHE A 413 -3.35 6.94 17.62
C PHE A 413 -4.12 7.07 18.93
N THR A 414 -5.26 7.76 18.87
CA THR A 414 -6.05 8.17 20.03
C THR A 414 -7.38 7.43 20.11
N GLU A 415 -8.01 7.45 21.28
CA GLU A 415 -9.35 6.87 21.45
C GLU A 415 -10.35 7.58 20.50
N PRO A 416 -11.32 6.86 19.91
CA PRO A 416 -12.19 7.44 18.88
C PRO A 416 -13.11 8.54 19.40
N ASP A 417 -13.44 8.48 20.69
CA ASP A 417 -14.33 9.43 21.37
C ASP A 417 -13.56 10.41 22.28
N ASP A 418 -12.24 10.27 22.40
CA ASP A 418 -11.36 11.17 23.14
C ASP A 418 -10.00 11.32 22.43
N PRO A 419 -9.86 12.33 21.55
CA PRO A 419 -8.64 12.53 20.78
C PRO A 419 -7.46 13.06 21.62
N THR A 420 -7.61 13.17 22.94
CA THR A 420 -6.53 13.55 23.87
C THR A 420 -5.91 12.36 24.59
N ARG A 421 -6.51 11.18 24.48
CA ARG A 421 -6.06 9.93 25.11
C ARG A 421 -5.55 8.94 24.08
N LEU A 422 -4.39 8.33 24.32
CA LEU A 422 -3.84 7.29 23.44
C LEU A 422 -4.69 6.01 23.51
N ALA A 423 -4.96 5.39 22.36
CA ALA A 423 -5.68 4.11 22.23
C ALA A 423 -4.78 2.89 22.53
N HIS A 424 -3.87 3.03 23.49
CA HIS A 424 -2.95 1.97 23.89
C HIS A 424 -3.71 0.76 24.43
N ARG A 425 -3.25 -0.44 24.04
CA ARG A 425 -3.69 -1.71 24.61
C ARG A 425 -2.49 -2.59 24.92
N GLU A 426 -2.67 -3.54 25.82
CA GLU A 426 -1.68 -4.57 26.17
C GLU A 426 -2.32 -5.97 26.10
N SER A 427 -1.52 -6.96 25.74
CA SER A 427 -1.85 -8.38 25.87
C SER A 427 -0.63 -9.13 26.42
N ARG A 428 -0.84 -10.34 26.95
CA ARG A 428 0.22 -11.21 27.44
C ARG A 428 0.19 -12.54 26.73
N TYR A 429 1.35 -13.01 26.27
CA TYR A 429 1.49 -14.31 25.65
C TYR A 429 2.79 -14.96 26.12
N LEU A 430 2.71 -16.20 26.62
CA LEU A 430 3.84 -16.96 27.18
C LEU A 430 4.67 -16.20 28.24
N GLY A 431 4.03 -15.31 29.01
CA GLY A 431 4.66 -14.53 30.08
C GLY A 431 5.16 -13.15 29.66
N ASP A 432 5.33 -12.91 28.36
CA ASP A 432 5.76 -11.63 27.80
C ASP A 432 4.58 -10.67 27.59
N ALA A 433 4.84 -9.37 27.72
CA ALA A 433 3.88 -8.31 27.47
C ALA A 433 4.06 -7.74 26.04
N TYR A 434 2.96 -7.52 25.35
CA TYR A 434 2.92 -6.97 24.00
C TYR A 434 1.98 -5.75 23.96
N HIS A 435 2.34 -4.74 23.18
CA HIS A 435 1.65 -3.46 23.14
C HIS A 435 1.06 -3.15 21.76
N PHE A 436 -0.12 -2.52 21.75
CA PHE A 436 -0.90 -2.27 20.55
C PHE A 436 -1.43 -0.85 20.51
N CYS A 437 -1.57 -0.32 19.30
CA CYS A 437 -2.08 1.03 19.05
C CYS A 437 -3.61 1.12 18.95
N SER A 438 -4.32 -0.01 19.08
CA SER A 438 -5.77 -0.09 19.05
C SER A 438 -6.27 -1.50 19.38
N ASP A 439 -7.56 -1.62 19.66
CA ASP A 439 -8.25 -2.91 19.80
C ASP A 439 -8.12 -3.77 18.55
N GLY A 440 -8.28 -3.21 17.34
CA GLY A 440 -8.14 -3.99 16.10
C GLY A 440 -6.75 -4.60 15.91
N CYS A 441 -5.67 -3.92 16.34
CA CYS A 441 -4.33 -4.52 16.28
C CYS A 441 -4.12 -5.59 17.36
N LYS A 442 -4.71 -5.40 18.55
CA LYS A 442 -4.66 -6.36 19.64
C LYS A 442 -5.44 -7.64 19.29
N ASP A 443 -6.63 -7.51 18.72
CA ASP A 443 -7.45 -8.66 18.33
C ASP A 443 -6.78 -9.54 17.28
N ILE A 444 -6.11 -8.91 16.30
CA ILE A 444 -5.31 -9.63 15.30
C ILE A 444 -4.18 -10.41 15.98
N PHE A 445 -3.49 -9.80 16.95
CA PHE A 445 -2.44 -10.47 17.71
C PHE A 445 -2.99 -11.61 18.55
N ASP A 446 -4.08 -11.40 19.29
CA ASP A 446 -4.65 -12.41 20.18
C ASP A 446 -5.17 -13.65 19.41
N HIS A 447 -5.50 -13.49 18.12
CA HIS A 447 -5.91 -14.60 17.26
C HIS A 447 -4.71 -15.38 16.69
N GLU A 448 -3.59 -14.73 16.37
CA GLU A 448 -2.39 -15.38 15.79
C GLU A 448 -1.10 -14.96 16.54
N PRO A 449 -1.01 -15.12 17.87
CA PRO A 449 0.11 -14.59 18.63
C PRO A 449 1.42 -15.24 18.18
N GLU A 450 1.41 -16.53 17.84
CA GLU A 450 2.56 -17.28 17.33
C GLU A 450 3.20 -16.60 16.11
N LYS A 451 2.40 -15.95 15.26
CA LYS A 451 2.88 -15.23 14.07
C LYS A 451 3.51 -13.90 14.47
N TYR A 452 2.80 -13.11 15.28
CA TYR A 452 3.19 -11.72 15.56
C TYR A 452 4.30 -11.57 16.60
N VAL A 453 4.53 -12.55 17.48
CA VAL A 453 5.70 -12.52 18.39
C VAL A 453 7.04 -12.55 17.63
N GLN A 454 7.03 -13.01 16.38
CA GLN A 454 8.21 -13.06 15.51
C GLN A 454 8.53 -11.72 14.83
N ALA A 455 7.70 -10.68 15.04
CA ALA A 455 7.85 -9.39 14.37
C ALA A 455 9.20 -8.73 14.69
N ARG A 456 9.93 -8.34 13.63
CA ARG A 456 11.18 -7.59 13.74
C ARG A 456 10.91 -6.10 13.90
N LEU A 457 10.50 -5.69 15.10
CA LEU A 457 10.22 -4.28 15.43
C LEU A 457 11.51 -3.43 15.38
N PRO A 458 11.62 -2.42 14.49
CA PRO A 458 12.86 -1.67 14.28
C PRO A 458 13.45 -1.06 15.55
N VAL A 459 12.63 -0.46 16.41
CA VAL A 459 13.08 0.11 17.69
C VAL A 459 13.67 -0.97 18.60
N HIS A 460 13.07 -2.15 18.66
CA HIS A 460 13.63 -3.26 19.44
C HIS A 460 14.94 -3.76 18.84
N GLN A 461 15.06 -3.80 17.51
CA GLN A 461 16.30 -4.18 16.83
C GLN A 461 17.44 -3.19 17.14
N ILE A 462 17.15 -1.89 17.21
CA ILE A 462 18.11 -0.86 17.62
C ILE A 462 18.55 -1.10 19.07
N LEU A 463 17.59 -1.28 19.99
CA LEU A 463 17.87 -1.51 21.41
C LEU A 463 18.62 -2.83 21.68
N GLN A 464 18.46 -3.83 20.82
CA GLN A 464 19.21 -5.09 20.86
C GLN A 464 20.61 -4.99 20.24
N GLY A 465 20.99 -3.86 19.62
CA GLY A 465 22.26 -3.69 18.92
C GLY A 465 22.33 -4.34 17.53
N ASN A 466 21.17 -4.66 16.92
CA ASN A 466 21.07 -5.32 15.62
C ASN A 466 20.93 -4.33 14.43
N ALA A 467 20.81 -3.03 14.69
CA ALA A 467 20.51 -2.02 13.68
C ALA A 467 21.30 -0.72 13.91
N GLY A 468 22.63 -0.79 13.76
CA GLY A 468 23.54 0.34 13.91
C GLY A 468 24.41 0.27 15.17
N GLY A 469 25.00 1.40 15.53
CA GLY A 469 25.83 1.61 16.72
C GLY A 469 25.08 2.41 17.80
N PRO A 470 25.76 2.80 18.89
CA PRO A 470 25.13 3.52 20.00
C PRO A 470 24.72 4.96 19.64
N GLY A 471 25.23 5.52 18.54
CA GLY A 471 24.90 6.86 18.07
C GLY A 471 23.67 6.90 17.16
N LEU A 472 22.94 8.02 17.21
CA LEU A 472 21.79 8.27 16.34
C LEU A 472 22.16 8.17 14.85
N GLU A 473 23.30 8.73 14.46
CA GLU A 473 23.80 8.66 13.09
C GLU A 473 24.10 7.23 12.64
N ASP A 474 24.60 6.38 13.53
CA ASP A 474 24.88 4.98 13.19
C ASP A 474 23.58 4.23 12.87
N VAL A 475 22.52 4.51 13.63
CA VAL A 475 21.17 3.96 13.39
C VAL A 475 20.63 4.43 12.04
N ILE A 476 20.72 5.73 11.72
CA ILE A 476 20.26 6.29 10.45
C ILE A 476 21.03 5.65 9.27
N ARG A 477 22.36 5.59 9.36
CA ARG A 477 23.21 4.99 8.32
C ARG A 477 22.98 3.49 8.17
N SER A 478 22.63 2.78 9.24
CA SER A 478 22.29 1.36 9.16
C SER A 478 21.08 1.10 8.25
N ALA A 479 20.17 2.07 8.14
CA ALA A 479 19.03 2.02 7.23
C ALA A 479 19.36 2.50 5.81
N HIS A 480 20.63 2.74 5.48
CA HIS A 480 21.10 3.31 4.21
C HIS A 480 20.49 4.70 3.91
N ILE A 481 20.37 5.51 4.95
CA ILE A 481 19.93 6.91 4.88
C ILE A 481 21.16 7.77 5.17
N ASP A 482 21.41 8.79 4.35
CA ASP A 482 22.37 9.83 4.65
C ASP A 482 21.76 10.84 5.65
N PRO A 483 22.30 10.96 6.86
CA PRO A 483 21.73 11.84 7.89
C PRO A 483 21.79 13.33 7.54
N VAL A 484 22.62 13.74 6.58
CA VAL A 484 22.76 15.12 6.13
C VAL A 484 21.89 15.41 4.90
N ALA A 485 21.85 14.48 3.94
CA ALA A 485 21.20 14.72 2.65
C ALA A 485 19.72 14.28 2.61
N ASP A 486 19.39 13.15 3.23
CA ASP A 486 18.08 12.49 3.04
C ASP A 486 17.06 12.80 4.14
N ALA A 487 17.52 13.25 5.30
CA ALA A 487 16.74 13.35 6.53
C ALA A 487 16.51 14.80 6.99
N GLY A 488 15.68 14.97 8.01
CA GLY A 488 15.52 16.24 8.72
C GLY A 488 14.52 17.21 8.09
N ALA A 489 14.70 18.50 8.38
CA ALA A 489 13.82 19.58 7.91
C ALA A 489 13.97 19.80 6.41
N PHE A 490 12.85 20.02 5.71
CA PHE A 490 12.91 20.30 4.28
C PHE A 490 13.60 21.63 3.98
N GLU A 491 13.31 22.67 4.75
CA GLU A 491 13.76 24.05 4.53
C GLU A 491 15.29 24.18 4.50
N THR A 492 15.99 23.34 5.27
CA THR A 492 17.46 23.32 5.34
C THR A 492 18.08 22.21 4.48
N SER A 493 17.27 21.38 3.83
CA SER A 493 17.73 20.21 3.07
C SER A 493 18.48 20.60 1.80
N GLN A 494 19.32 19.68 1.31
CA GLN A 494 19.98 19.83 0.02
C GLN A 494 18.97 19.89 -1.14
N ASP A 495 17.82 19.22 -1.03
CA ASP A 495 16.74 19.26 -2.03
C ASP A 495 16.15 20.67 -2.15
N ALA A 496 15.88 21.35 -1.03
CA ALA A 496 15.38 22.73 -1.05
C ALA A 496 16.41 23.70 -1.64
N GLN A 497 17.68 23.54 -1.28
CA GLN A 497 18.77 24.35 -1.83
C GLN A 497 18.95 24.14 -3.34
N ASN A 498 18.88 22.87 -3.79
CA ASN A 498 18.94 22.52 -5.21
C ASN A 498 17.78 23.16 -5.98
N TRP A 499 16.56 22.99 -5.46
CA TRP A 499 15.35 23.53 -6.07
C TRP A 499 15.40 25.05 -6.21
N ALA A 500 15.80 25.77 -5.16
CA ALA A 500 15.97 27.21 -5.20
C ALA A 500 16.98 27.64 -6.28
N ARG A 501 18.12 26.95 -6.39
CA ARG A 501 19.12 27.22 -7.43
C ARG A 501 18.60 26.99 -8.84
N TRP A 502 17.84 25.92 -9.07
CA TRP A 502 17.29 25.63 -10.40
C TRP A 502 16.16 26.59 -10.81
N LYS A 503 15.39 27.08 -9.84
CA LYS A 503 14.29 28.03 -10.08
C LYS A 503 14.72 29.50 -10.13
N GLN A 504 15.90 29.83 -9.59
CA GLN A 504 16.47 31.18 -9.61
C GLN A 504 17.93 31.16 -10.11
N PRO A 505 18.15 30.91 -11.41
CA PRO A 505 19.49 30.77 -11.97
C PRO A 505 20.39 32.03 -11.84
N ASP A 506 19.83 33.21 -11.52
CA ASP A 506 20.56 34.48 -11.42
C ASP A 506 20.83 34.97 -9.97
N SER A 507 20.51 34.19 -8.93
CA SER A 507 20.80 34.58 -7.54
C SER A 507 22.29 34.35 -7.19
N PRO A 508 23.04 35.37 -6.71
CA PRO A 508 24.46 35.22 -6.41
C PRO A 508 24.66 34.19 -5.29
N VAL A 509 25.55 33.24 -5.53
CA VAL A 509 25.93 32.19 -4.59
C VAL A 509 26.49 32.83 -3.32
N VAL A 510 25.69 32.91 -2.26
CA VAL A 510 26.21 33.13 -0.91
C VAL A 510 26.85 31.81 -0.50
N ARG A 511 28.17 31.70 -0.68
CA ARG A 511 28.96 30.62 -0.06
C ARG A 511 28.85 30.83 1.45
N ALA A 512 28.16 29.93 2.14
CA ALA A 512 28.26 29.83 3.59
C ALA A 512 29.73 29.49 3.94
N ALA A 513 30.28 30.25 4.89
CA ALA A 513 31.62 30.07 5.42
C ALA A 513 31.72 28.86 6.35
#